data_AF-D5WJE1-F1
#
_entry.id   AF-D5WJE1-F1
#
_cell.length_a   1.000
_cell.length_b   1.000
_cell.length_c   1.000
_cell.angle_alpha   90.00
_cell.angle_beta   90.00
_cell.angle_gamma   90.00
#
_symmetry.space_group_name_H-M   'P 1'
#
loop_
_entity.id
_entity.type
_entity.pdbx_description
1 polymer ?
#
loop_
_entity_poly.entity_id
_entity_poly.type
_entity_poly.pdbx_seq_one_letter_code
_entity_poly.pdbx_strand_id
1 'polypeptide(L)'
;MKRSKVNEQPTRRKLLIGGAAAAGGLAAAMLPGTVQASTAVASPQATKADHRHFSSYISSKDGTQLYYKDWGTGRPVVFCHGWPLSSDSWESQMMLVASHGFRAVAHDRRGHGRSSQPWNGNEMDTYADDLATVFETLGLKDAVLVGFSTGGGEVARYLGRHGTRRVSKVVLVSAVPPLMLKTSTNVGGLPIEVFDGLRAAQLANRSQFYKDVPSGPFYGFNRPGVKPSQGLIDSWWAQGMQGGHKNTYDSIKAFSETDFTEDLKKIDVPTLIIHGEDDQIVPIDAAGRASANLIKNSKLIVYPGAPHGLTDTHKDKFNADLLAFIQS
;
A
#
# COMPACT_ATOMS: atom_id res chain seq x y z
N MET A 1 32.76 0.74 74.91
CA MET A 1 31.50 0.05 75.32
C MET A 1 30.49 0.27 74.20
N LYS A 2 29.87 -0.67 73.48
CA LYS A 2 29.80 -2.14 73.45
C LYS A 2 29.67 -2.58 71.95
N ARG A 3 30.60 -3.44 71.49
CA ARG A 3 30.49 -4.64 70.60
C ARG A 3 29.68 -4.59 69.28
N SER A 4 30.31 -4.70 68.09
CA SER A 4 30.73 -5.92 67.30
C SER A 4 29.60 -6.51 66.42
N LYS A 5 29.73 -6.98 65.17
CA LYS A 5 30.76 -7.78 64.47
C LYS A 5 30.64 -7.67 62.93
N VAL A 6 31.74 -8.10 62.30
CA VAL A 6 32.07 -8.40 60.88
C VAL A 6 31.29 -9.58 60.27
N ASN A 7 31.09 -9.58 58.93
CA ASN A 7 31.29 -10.69 57.94
C ASN A 7 30.61 -10.31 56.60
N GLU A 8 30.97 -10.71 55.38
CA GLU A 8 32.08 -11.42 54.70
C GLU A 8 31.79 -11.25 53.18
N GLN A 9 32.79 -11.30 52.29
CA GLN A 9 32.64 -11.21 50.81
C GLN A 9 32.30 -12.61 50.16
N PRO A 10 32.59 -12.90 48.86
CA PRO A 10 31.86 -12.59 47.61
C PRO A 10 31.57 -13.86 46.75
N THR A 11 30.79 -13.77 45.67
CA THR A 11 30.79 -14.80 44.58
C THR A 11 30.61 -14.16 43.20
N ARG A 12 31.71 -14.04 42.43
CA ARG A 12 32.12 -14.86 41.25
C ARG A 12 31.30 -14.59 39.97
N ARG A 13 31.91 -13.91 38.97
CA ARG A 13 32.65 -14.47 37.79
C ARG A 13 31.66 -15.04 36.73
N LYS A 14 31.64 -14.63 35.46
CA LYS A 14 32.75 -14.38 34.51
C LYS A 14 32.31 -13.54 33.31
N LEU A 15 33.21 -12.63 32.94
CA LEU A 15 33.50 -12.09 31.61
C LEU A 15 34.00 -13.21 30.67
N LEU A 16 33.86 -13.07 29.35
CA LEU A 16 35.01 -13.13 28.43
C LEU A 16 34.63 -12.76 26.99
N ILE A 17 35.31 -11.71 26.53
CA ILE A 17 35.51 -11.28 25.14
C ILE A 17 36.72 -12.04 24.58
N GLY A 18 36.67 -12.37 23.28
CA GLY A 18 37.81 -12.12 22.38
C GLY A 18 38.57 -13.31 21.80
N GLY A 19 38.74 -13.27 20.47
CA GLY A 19 40.09 -13.26 19.89
C GLY A 19 40.56 -14.46 19.05
N ALA A 20 40.44 -14.30 17.73
CA ALA A 20 41.40 -14.57 16.63
C ALA A 20 42.39 -15.78 16.62
N ALA A 21 42.28 -16.54 15.51
CA ALA A 21 43.29 -17.00 14.54
C ALA A 21 44.60 -17.70 14.96
N ALA A 22 44.88 -18.87 14.34
CA ALA A 22 46.15 -19.20 13.66
C ALA A 22 46.04 -20.54 12.88
N ALA A 23 46.85 -20.66 11.82
CA ALA A 23 46.86 -21.69 10.78
C ALA A 23 47.78 -22.91 11.08
N GLY A 24 47.62 -23.98 10.28
CA GLY A 24 48.72 -24.93 9.99
C GLY A 24 48.29 -26.37 9.63
N GLY A 25 48.79 -26.89 8.50
CA GLY A 25 49.05 -28.33 8.31
C GLY A 25 48.51 -28.99 7.03
N LEU A 26 49.38 -29.20 6.03
CA LEU A 26 49.17 -30.09 4.89
C LEU A 26 49.28 -31.58 5.28
N ALA A 27 48.50 -32.45 4.64
CA ALA A 27 48.95 -33.80 4.24
C ALA A 27 48.15 -34.30 3.03
N ALA A 28 48.86 -34.61 1.94
CA ALA A 28 48.34 -35.23 0.73
C ALA A 28 48.38 -36.76 0.85
N ALA A 29 47.36 -37.44 0.34
CA ALA A 29 47.43 -38.85 -0.01
C ALA A 29 46.69 -39.06 -1.34
N MET A 30 47.46 -39.51 -2.35
CA MET A 30 46.98 -39.88 -3.67
C MET A 30 46.40 -41.30 -3.68
N LEU A 31 45.35 -41.51 -4.47
CA LEU A 31 44.94 -42.82 -4.98
C LEU A 31 44.60 -42.70 -6.49
N PRO A 32 44.93 -43.70 -7.32
CA PRO A 32 44.77 -43.64 -8.78
C PRO A 32 43.49 -44.33 -9.30
N GLY A 33 43.08 -43.95 -10.51
CA GLY A 33 42.11 -44.65 -11.36
C GLY A 33 40.70 -44.04 -11.31
N THR A 34 39.96 -43.84 -12.38
CA THR A 34 39.98 -44.38 -13.75
C THR A 34 39.31 -43.36 -14.69
N VAL A 35 39.86 -43.13 -15.88
CA VAL A 35 39.19 -42.30 -16.90
C VAL A 35 38.08 -43.13 -17.54
N GLN A 36 36.83 -42.78 -17.26
CA GLN A 36 35.67 -43.36 -17.92
C GLN A 36 35.10 -42.29 -18.86
N ALA A 37 35.15 -42.56 -20.16
CA ALA A 37 34.61 -41.69 -21.20
C ALA A 37 33.10 -41.52 -20.99
N SER A 38 32.65 -40.31 -20.66
CA SER A 38 31.23 -39.98 -20.62
C SER A 38 30.76 -39.62 -22.03
N THR A 39 29.89 -40.45 -22.59
CA THR A 39 29.06 -40.10 -23.74
C THR A 39 28.24 -38.85 -23.43
N ALA A 40 28.39 -37.80 -24.23
CA ALA A 40 27.58 -36.60 -24.12
C ALA A 40 26.10 -36.92 -24.42
N VAL A 41 25.29 -36.98 -23.38
CA VAL A 41 23.83 -36.91 -23.52
C VAL A 41 23.49 -35.44 -23.67
N ALA A 42 22.94 -35.08 -24.83
CA ALA A 42 22.47 -33.73 -25.09
C ALA A 42 21.46 -33.31 -24.00
N SER A 43 21.78 -32.24 -23.28
CA SER A 43 20.87 -31.65 -22.30
C SER A 43 19.58 -31.21 -23.01
N PRO A 44 18.38 -31.53 -22.47
CA PRO A 44 17.16 -30.98 -23.00
C PRO A 44 17.22 -29.47 -22.88
N GLN A 45 16.98 -28.81 -24.01
CA GLN A 45 16.99 -27.37 -24.15
C GLN A 45 16.04 -26.78 -23.10
N ALA A 46 16.61 -26.09 -22.12
CA ALA A 46 15.86 -25.41 -21.08
C ALA A 46 14.85 -24.48 -21.77
N THR A 47 13.57 -24.79 -21.59
CA THR A 47 12.47 -23.88 -21.91
C THR A 47 12.81 -22.54 -21.28
N LYS A 48 12.86 -21.48 -22.10
CA LYS A 48 13.14 -20.10 -21.68
C LYS A 48 12.37 -19.81 -20.39
N ALA A 49 13.07 -19.76 -19.27
CA ALA A 49 12.54 -19.21 -18.05
C ALA A 49 12.14 -17.77 -18.38
N ASP A 50 10.85 -17.47 -18.23
CA ASP A 50 10.31 -16.12 -18.35
C ASP A 50 11.17 -15.19 -17.49
N HIS A 51 11.68 -14.10 -18.10
CA HIS A 51 12.61 -13.17 -17.45
C HIS A 51 11.86 -12.45 -16.33
N ARG A 52 11.80 -13.07 -15.15
CA ARG A 52 11.30 -12.45 -13.93
C ARG A 52 12.07 -11.15 -13.71
N HIS A 53 11.35 -10.03 -13.65
CA HIS A 53 11.91 -8.71 -13.34
C HIS A 53 12.69 -8.80 -12.03
N PHE A 54 14.03 -8.81 -12.09
CA PHE A 54 14.89 -8.86 -10.90
C PHE A 54 14.95 -7.52 -10.13
N SER A 55 14.24 -6.50 -10.63
CA SER A 55 14.14 -5.17 -10.02
C SER A 55 12.76 -4.98 -9.40
N SER A 56 12.73 -4.56 -8.12
CA SER A 56 11.52 -4.07 -7.44
C SER A 56 11.12 -2.65 -7.88
N TYR A 57 11.69 -2.15 -8.98
CA TYR A 57 11.42 -0.84 -9.53
C TYR A 57 11.02 -0.91 -11.00
N ILE A 58 10.06 -0.07 -11.37
CA ILE A 58 9.60 0.21 -12.74
C ILE A 58 9.93 1.67 -13.04
N SER A 59 10.55 1.94 -14.18
CA SER A 59 10.73 3.31 -14.67
C SER A 59 9.46 3.75 -15.41
N SER A 60 8.82 4.81 -14.93
CA SER A 60 7.74 5.50 -15.66
C SER A 60 8.26 6.12 -16.96
N LYS A 61 7.35 6.59 -17.81
CA LYS A 61 7.69 7.29 -19.06
C LYS A 61 8.53 8.55 -18.87
N ASP A 62 8.37 9.24 -17.74
CA ASP A 62 9.13 10.45 -17.39
C ASP A 62 10.42 10.14 -16.58
N GLY A 63 10.76 8.86 -16.40
CA GLY A 63 11.95 8.42 -15.66
C GLY A 63 11.77 8.35 -14.15
N THR A 64 10.57 8.61 -13.62
CA THR A 64 10.23 8.38 -12.21
C THR A 64 10.38 6.89 -11.88
N GLN A 65 11.12 6.58 -10.83
CA GLN A 65 11.28 5.20 -10.34
C GLN A 65 10.11 4.86 -9.41
N LEU A 66 9.30 3.89 -9.82
CA LEU A 66 8.16 3.38 -9.06
C LEU A 66 8.54 2.07 -8.38
N TYR A 67 8.60 2.07 -7.05
CA TYR A 67 8.77 0.84 -6.29
C TYR A 67 7.47 0.03 -6.31
N TYR A 68 7.59 -1.30 -6.35
CA TYR A 68 6.46 -2.19 -6.21
C TYR A 68 6.80 -3.49 -5.49
N LYS A 69 5.76 -4.09 -4.93
CA LYS A 69 5.73 -5.45 -4.39
C LYS A 69 4.93 -6.34 -5.34
N ASP A 70 5.36 -7.57 -5.47
CA ASP A 70 4.73 -8.58 -6.32
C ASP A 70 4.90 -9.96 -5.68
N TRP A 71 3.83 -10.45 -5.06
CA TRP A 71 3.83 -11.65 -4.23
C TRP A 71 2.86 -12.70 -4.78
N GLY A 72 3.24 -13.97 -4.70
CA GLY A 72 2.40 -15.08 -5.13
C GLY A 72 2.29 -15.22 -6.65
N THR A 73 1.32 -16.02 -7.08
CA THR A 73 1.05 -16.37 -8.49
C THR A 73 -0.45 -16.54 -8.69
N GLY A 74 -0.92 -16.45 -9.93
CA GLY A 74 -2.33 -16.58 -10.27
C GLY A 74 -2.91 -15.29 -10.84
N ARG A 75 -4.23 -15.12 -10.73
CA ARG A 75 -4.91 -13.90 -11.19
C ARG A 75 -4.38 -12.68 -10.40
N PRO A 76 -3.98 -11.57 -11.05
CA PRO A 76 -3.48 -10.40 -10.34
C PRO A 76 -4.56 -9.71 -9.52
N VAL A 77 -4.22 -9.32 -8.29
CA VAL A 77 -4.96 -8.36 -7.47
C VAL A 77 -4.00 -7.20 -7.20
N VAL A 78 -4.31 -6.04 -7.77
CA VAL A 78 -3.46 -4.85 -7.75
C VAL A 78 -4.00 -3.86 -6.74
N PHE A 79 -3.18 -3.41 -5.82
CA PHE A 79 -3.55 -2.54 -4.71
C PHE A 79 -2.94 -1.14 -4.86
N CYS A 80 -3.80 -0.12 -4.81
CA CYS A 80 -3.44 1.30 -4.84
C CYS A 80 -3.69 1.91 -3.46
N HIS A 81 -2.63 2.39 -2.79
CA HIS A 81 -2.69 2.88 -1.42
C HIS A 81 -3.27 4.29 -1.30
N GLY A 82 -3.76 4.62 -0.10
CA GLY A 82 -4.24 5.95 0.28
C GLY A 82 -3.10 6.93 0.59
N TRP A 83 -3.45 8.20 0.80
CA TRP A 83 -2.49 9.23 1.19
C TRP A 83 -2.31 9.29 2.72
N PRO A 84 -1.09 9.60 3.23
CA PRO A 84 0.21 9.74 2.56
C PRO A 84 1.02 8.43 2.66
N LEU A 85 0.35 7.29 2.52
CA LEU A 85 0.89 5.96 2.86
C LEU A 85 1.77 5.39 1.74
N SER A 86 2.09 4.09 1.84
CA SER A 86 2.77 3.32 0.80
C SER A 86 2.08 1.97 0.57
N SER A 87 2.63 1.13 -0.30
CA SER A 87 2.21 -0.28 -0.47
C SER A 87 2.34 -1.12 0.81
N ASP A 88 2.98 -0.61 1.88
CA ASP A 88 3.03 -1.31 3.17
C ASP A 88 1.68 -1.33 3.87
N SER A 89 0.83 -0.32 3.65
CA SER A 89 -0.55 -0.29 4.17
C SER A 89 -1.43 -1.46 3.73
N TRP A 90 -1.04 -2.18 2.68
CA TRP A 90 -1.77 -3.32 2.13
C TRP A 90 -1.25 -4.69 2.59
N GLU A 91 -0.25 -4.77 3.46
CA GLU A 91 0.42 -6.04 3.77
C GLU A 91 -0.53 -7.16 4.19
N SER A 92 -1.58 -6.83 4.95
CA SER A 92 -2.55 -7.81 5.45
C SER A 92 -3.39 -8.39 4.32
N GLN A 93 -3.84 -7.54 3.39
CA GLN A 93 -4.65 -7.94 2.24
C GLN A 93 -3.81 -8.60 1.16
N MET A 94 -2.56 -8.15 0.95
CA MET A 94 -1.64 -8.81 0.04
C MET A 94 -1.31 -10.22 0.53
N MET A 95 -1.03 -10.39 1.83
CA MET A 95 -0.80 -11.71 2.44
C MET A 95 -2.05 -12.60 2.29
N LEU A 96 -3.25 -12.05 2.51
CA LEU A 96 -4.51 -12.77 2.32
C LEU A 96 -4.63 -13.33 0.90
N VAL A 97 -4.60 -12.46 -0.12
CA VAL A 97 -4.90 -12.90 -1.49
C VAL A 97 -3.79 -13.80 -2.05
N ALA A 98 -2.53 -13.53 -1.71
CA ALA A 98 -1.42 -14.40 -2.08
C ALA A 98 -1.56 -15.81 -1.47
N SER A 99 -2.01 -15.89 -0.22
CA SER A 99 -2.29 -17.17 0.46
C SER A 99 -3.50 -17.92 -0.11
N HIS A 100 -4.33 -17.26 -0.91
CA HIS A 100 -5.52 -17.83 -1.57
C HIS A 100 -5.33 -18.01 -3.09
N GLY A 101 -4.10 -18.08 -3.57
CA GLY A 101 -3.78 -18.43 -4.97
C GLY A 101 -3.92 -17.27 -5.97
N PHE A 102 -3.91 -16.03 -5.48
CA PHE A 102 -3.82 -14.84 -6.33
C PHE A 102 -2.39 -14.28 -6.35
N ARG A 103 -2.08 -13.45 -7.36
CA ARG A 103 -0.84 -12.66 -7.42
C ARG A 103 -1.11 -11.28 -6.85
N ALA A 104 -0.57 -10.95 -5.68
CA ALA A 104 -0.74 -9.64 -5.04
C ALA A 104 0.31 -8.65 -5.56
N VAL A 105 -0.13 -7.55 -6.17
CA VAL A 105 0.77 -6.48 -6.64
C VAL A 105 0.39 -5.17 -5.94
N ALA A 106 1.36 -4.45 -5.38
CA ALA A 106 1.11 -3.12 -4.82
C ALA A 106 2.30 -2.22 -5.13
N HIS A 107 2.04 -1.05 -5.71
CA HIS A 107 3.10 -0.09 -6.01
C HIS A 107 3.06 1.07 -5.01
N ASP A 108 4.20 1.69 -4.79
CA ASP A 108 4.29 2.98 -4.12
C ASP A 108 4.04 4.07 -5.18
N ARG A 109 3.03 4.91 -4.99
CA ARG A 109 2.78 6.08 -5.82
C ARG A 109 4.04 6.94 -5.90
N ARG A 110 4.26 7.66 -7.01
CA ARG A 110 5.38 8.61 -7.10
C ARG A 110 5.45 9.51 -5.86
N GLY A 111 6.65 9.70 -5.34
CA GLY A 111 6.91 10.47 -4.13
C GLY A 111 6.38 9.88 -2.82
N HIS A 112 5.91 8.64 -2.82
CA HIS A 112 5.48 7.93 -1.62
C HIS A 112 6.38 6.71 -1.38
N GLY A 113 6.50 6.30 -0.11
CA GLY A 113 7.30 5.14 0.29
C GLY A 113 8.72 5.15 -0.31
N ARG A 114 9.01 4.15 -1.15
CA ARG A 114 10.32 3.91 -1.76
C ARG A 114 10.42 4.40 -3.21
N SER A 115 9.33 4.91 -3.78
CA SER A 115 9.36 5.52 -5.12
C SER A 115 10.14 6.83 -5.09
N SER A 116 10.76 7.19 -6.22
CA SER A 116 11.46 8.47 -6.35
C SER A 116 10.52 9.65 -6.11
N GLN A 117 11.08 10.79 -5.72
CA GLN A 117 10.34 11.97 -5.26
C GLN A 117 10.42 13.11 -6.30
N PRO A 118 9.78 12.99 -7.48
CA PRO A 118 9.81 14.05 -8.48
C PRO A 118 9.11 15.29 -7.95
N TRP A 119 9.60 16.48 -8.30
CA TRP A 119 9.00 17.74 -7.83
C TRP A 119 7.61 18.00 -8.42
N ASN A 120 7.39 17.51 -9.64
CA ASN A 120 6.19 17.72 -10.46
C ASN A 120 5.49 16.38 -10.74
N GLY A 121 4.30 16.46 -11.34
CA GLY A 121 3.54 15.28 -11.72
C GLY A 121 2.66 14.73 -10.59
N ASN A 122 2.45 15.48 -9.52
CA ASN A 122 1.73 15.03 -8.32
C ASN A 122 0.21 15.23 -8.45
N GLU A 123 -0.36 14.74 -9.54
CA GLU A 123 -1.78 14.86 -9.88
C GLU A 123 -2.33 13.54 -10.45
N MET A 124 -3.65 13.38 -10.40
CA MET A 124 -4.33 12.11 -10.69
C MET A 124 -4.09 11.56 -12.09
N ASP A 125 -3.92 12.43 -13.10
CA ASP A 125 -3.59 12.00 -14.46
C ASP A 125 -2.25 11.28 -14.53
N THR A 126 -1.25 11.85 -13.87
CA THR A 126 0.09 11.26 -13.81
C THR A 126 0.10 10.00 -12.95
N TYR A 127 -0.65 9.98 -11.84
CA TYR A 127 -0.81 8.76 -11.03
C TYR A 127 -1.45 7.60 -11.82
N ALA A 128 -2.46 7.91 -12.64
CA ALA A 128 -3.08 6.94 -13.54
C ALA A 128 -2.12 6.45 -14.64
N ASP A 129 -1.28 7.32 -15.19
CA ASP A 129 -0.30 6.95 -16.23
C ASP A 129 0.88 6.15 -15.65
N ASP A 130 1.28 6.43 -14.41
CA ASP A 130 2.21 5.60 -13.65
C ASP A 130 1.63 4.19 -13.42
N LEU A 131 0.37 4.09 -12.99
CA LEU A 131 -0.33 2.81 -12.82
C LEU A 131 -0.45 2.05 -14.15
N ALA A 132 -0.70 2.74 -15.27
CA ALA A 132 -0.70 2.14 -16.59
C ALA A 132 0.67 1.55 -16.93
N THR A 133 1.76 2.25 -16.61
CA THR A 133 3.13 1.74 -16.77
C THR A 133 3.33 0.46 -15.93
N VAL A 134 2.87 0.44 -14.67
CA VAL A 134 2.93 -0.77 -13.82
C VAL A 134 2.22 -1.97 -14.49
N PHE A 135 1.00 -1.75 -14.99
CA PHE A 135 0.24 -2.79 -15.69
C PHE A 135 0.93 -3.28 -16.97
N GLU A 136 1.49 -2.36 -17.75
CA GLU A 136 2.19 -2.68 -19.00
C GLU A 136 3.49 -3.44 -18.75
N THR A 137 4.34 -2.96 -17.85
CA THR A 137 5.65 -3.57 -17.54
C THR A 137 5.51 -4.96 -16.90
N LEU A 138 4.53 -5.15 -16.01
CA LEU A 138 4.31 -6.45 -15.35
C LEU A 138 3.39 -7.39 -16.13
N GLY A 139 2.93 -6.97 -17.32
CA GLY A 139 2.07 -7.77 -18.19
C GLY A 139 0.70 -8.10 -17.57
N LEU A 140 0.18 -7.25 -16.68
CA LEU A 140 -1.04 -7.51 -15.94
C LEU A 140 -2.27 -7.49 -16.87
N LYS A 141 -3.09 -8.52 -16.75
CA LYS A 141 -4.33 -8.75 -17.49
C LYS A 141 -5.32 -9.47 -16.58
N ASP A 142 -6.61 -9.30 -16.86
CA ASP A 142 -7.70 -9.87 -16.06
C ASP A 142 -7.58 -9.53 -14.56
N ALA A 143 -6.98 -8.38 -14.23
CA ALA A 143 -6.64 -8.03 -12.86
C ALA A 143 -7.87 -7.54 -12.08
N VAL A 144 -7.92 -7.85 -10.79
CA VAL A 144 -8.77 -7.11 -9.86
C VAL A 144 -8.00 -5.87 -9.40
N LEU A 145 -8.60 -4.70 -9.48
CA LEU A 145 -7.98 -3.44 -9.10
C LEU A 145 -8.64 -2.88 -7.82
N VAL A 146 -7.86 -2.75 -6.76
CA VAL A 146 -8.30 -2.37 -5.41
C VAL A 146 -7.70 -1.03 -5.03
N GLY A 147 -8.53 -0.02 -4.74
CA GLY A 147 -8.08 1.32 -4.37
C GLY A 147 -8.63 1.75 -3.03
N PHE A 148 -7.75 2.14 -2.10
CA PHE A 148 -8.13 2.70 -0.79
C PHE A 148 -7.96 4.22 -0.80
N SER A 149 -8.97 4.96 -0.34
CA SER A 149 -8.90 6.42 -0.19
C SER A 149 -8.45 7.11 -1.49
N THR A 150 -7.35 7.87 -1.47
CA THR A 150 -6.70 8.44 -2.66
C THR A 150 -6.43 7.41 -3.75
N GLY A 151 -6.05 6.18 -3.39
CA GLY A 151 -5.86 5.09 -4.33
C GLY A 151 -7.13 4.70 -5.07
N GLY A 152 -8.32 4.90 -4.49
CA GLY A 152 -9.58 4.73 -5.23
C GLY A 152 -9.79 5.81 -6.31
N GLY A 153 -9.32 7.04 -6.07
CA GLY A 153 -9.30 8.09 -7.10
C GLY A 153 -8.32 7.78 -8.22
N GLU A 154 -7.14 7.27 -7.90
CA GLU A 154 -6.17 6.80 -8.90
C GLU A 154 -6.75 5.66 -9.75
N VAL A 155 -7.43 4.69 -9.13
CA VAL A 155 -8.14 3.62 -9.83
C VAL A 155 -9.21 4.18 -10.76
N ALA A 156 -10.06 5.09 -10.28
CA ALA A 156 -11.08 5.72 -11.12
C ALA A 156 -10.46 6.44 -12.32
N ARG A 157 -9.45 7.29 -12.08
CA ARG A 157 -8.76 8.04 -13.15
C ARG A 157 -8.04 7.12 -14.14
N TYR A 158 -7.42 6.04 -13.67
CA TYR A 158 -6.81 5.02 -14.52
C TYR A 158 -7.84 4.42 -15.48
N LEU A 159 -8.99 3.97 -14.98
CA LEU A 159 -10.03 3.39 -15.82
C LEU A 159 -10.65 4.44 -16.76
N GLY A 160 -10.80 5.68 -16.30
CA GLY A 160 -11.32 6.78 -17.10
C GLY A 160 -10.44 7.19 -18.28
N ARG A 161 -9.11 7.00 -18.16
CA ARG A 161 -8.09 7.32 -19.18
C ARG A 161 -7.69 6.12 -20.05
N HIS A 162 -7.55 4.94 -19.44
CA HIS A 162 -6.95 3.74 -20.05
C HIS A 162 -7.97 2.63 -20.34
N GLY A 163 -9.21 2.78 -19.87
CA GLY A 163 -10.28 1.81 -20.03
C GLY A 163 -10.11 0.57 -19.15
N THR A 164 -10.98 -0.41 -19.35
CA THR A 164 -11.07 -1.61 -18.49
C THR A 164 -10.48 -2.86 -19.13
N ARG A 165 -9.84 -2.79 -20.30
CA ARG A 165 -9.35 -3.98 -21.04
C ARG A 165 -8.42 -4.92 -20.26
N ARG A 166 -7.72 -4.41 -19.23
CA ARG A 166 -6.81 -5.20 -18.38
C ARG A 166 -7.39 -5.53 -17.00
N VAL A 167 -8.57 -5.01 -16.70
CA VAL A 167 -9.21 -5.05 -15.38
C VAL A 167 -10.53 -5.80 -15.50
N SER A 168 -10.77 -6.70 -14.57
CA SER A 168 -11.95 -7.57 -14.59
C SER A 168 -12.93 -7.24 -13.47
N LYS A 169 -12.43 -6.70 -12.36
CA LYS A 169 -13.23 -6.23 -11.23
C LYS A 169 -12.53 -5.05 -10.56
N VAL A 170 -13.33 -4.21 -9.91
CA VAL A 170 -12.84 -3.04 -9.17
C VAL A 170 -13.33 -3.11 -7.72
N VAL A 171 -12.47 -2.73 -6.78
CA VAL A 171 -12.84 -2.55 -5.37
C VAL A 171 -12.43 -1.14 -4.95
N LEU A 172 -13.39 -0.32 -4.54
CA LEU A 172 -13.16 1.02 -3.99
C LEU A 172 -13.45 0.99 -2.49
N VAL A 173 -12.45 1.33 -1.68
CA VAL A 173 -12.53 1.21 -0.21
C VAL A 173 -12.29 2.57 0.42
N SER A 174 -13.29 3.11 1.11
CA SER A 174 -13.23 4.45 1.72
C SER A 174 -12.69 5.51 0.74
N ALA A 175 -13.06 5.40 -0.54
CA ALA A 175 -12.39 6.06 -1.66
C ALA A 175 -12.85 7.52 -1.85
N VAL A 176 -11.96 8.38 -2.35
CA VAL A 176 -12.24 9.83 -2.56
C VAL A 176 -13.25 10.19 -3.67
N PRO A 177 -13.49 9.38 -4.72
CA PRO A 177 -14.50 9.70 -5.72
C PRO A 177 -15.93 9.79 -5.16
N PRO A 178 -16.81 10.63 -5.76
CA PRO A 178 -16.59 11.35 -7.02
C PRO A 178 -15.83 12.67 -6.89
N LEU A 179 -16.02 13.42 -5.79
CA LEU A 179 -15.31 14.66 -5.52
C LEU A 179 -15.44 14.99 -4.03
N MET A 180 -14.33 15.30 -3.35
CA MET A 180 -14.39 15.69 -1.93
C MET A 180 -14.69 17.18 -1.75
N LEU A 181 -14.15 18.05 -2.61
CA LEU A 181 -14.31 19.49 -2.51
C LEU A 181 -15.77 19.91 -2.72
N LYS A 182 -16.25 20.79 -1.84
CA LYS A 182 -17.53 21.48 -2.01
C LYS A 182 -17.48 22.41 -3.22
N THR A 183 -18.41 22.24 -4.14
CA THR A 183 -18.60 23.11 -5.30
C THR A 183 -20.08 23.44 -5.47
N SER A 184 -20.43 24.23 -6.48
CA SER A 184 -21.83 24.47 -6.85
C SER A 184 -22.54 23.19 -7.31
N THR A 185 -21.80 22.21 -7.85
CA THR A 185 -22.32 20.92 -8.31
C THR A 185 -22.12 19.78 -7.30
N ASN A 186 -21.31 19.99 -6.26
CA ASN A 186 -21.06 19.05 -5.17
C ASN A 186 -21.31 19.72 -3.81
N VAL A 187 -22.58 19.99 -3.49
CA VAL A 187 -22.97 20.78 -2.30
C VAL A 187 -22.66 20.09 -0.98
N GLY A 188 -22.59 18.74 -0.99
CA GLY A 188 -22.28 17.91 0.18
C GLY A 188 -20.77 17.71 0.42
N GLY A 189 -19.91 18.27 -0.45
CA GLY A 189 -18.47 18.22 -0.26
C GLY A 189 -17.98 19.04 0.93
N LEU A 190 -16.70 18.88 1.26
CA LEU A 190 -16.02 19.61 2.32
C LEU A 190 -15.55 21.00 1.84
N PRO A 191 -15.64 22.04 2.68
CA PRO A 191 -15.10 23.36 2.37
C PRO A 191 -13.60 23.34 2.05
N ILE A 192 -13.12 24.25 1.20
CA ILE A 192 -11.70 24.32 0.78
C ILE A 192 -10.76 24.52 1.97
N GLU A 193 -11.24 25.20 3.01
CA GLU A 193 -10.52 25.53 4.24
C GLU A 193 -10.08 24.26 4.99
N VAL A 194 -10.81 23.15 4.86
CA VAL A 194 -10.40 21.85 5.42
C VAL A 194 -9.08 21.42 4.80
N PHE A 195 -8.97 21.46 3.47
CA PHE A 195 -7.79 21.02 2.73
C PHE A 195 -6.63 22.01 2.83
N ASP A 196 -6.92 23.33 2.89
CA ASP A 196 -5.94 24.35 3.21
C ASP A 196 -5.36 24.17 4.62
N GLY A 197 -6.19 23.75 5.58
CA GLY A 197 -5.74 23.36 6.92
C GLY A 197 -4.75 22.20 6.89
N LEU A 198 -5.02 21.15 6.10
CA LEU A 198 -4.08 20.02 5.95
C LEU A 198 -2.75 20.46 5.32
N ARG A 199 -2.81 21.31 4.29
CA ARG A 199 -1.63 21.89 3.63
C ARG A 199 -0.81 22.73 4.62
N ALA A 200 -1.46 23.60 5.38
CA ALA A 200 -0.82 24.42 6.39
C ALA A 200 -0.18 23.58 7.51
N ALA A 201 -0.87 22.54 7.98
CA ALA A 201 -0.36 21.65 9.02
C ALA A 201 0.90 20.88 8.56
N GLN A 202 0.95 20.42 7.32
CA GLN A 202 2.15 19.82 6.75
C GLN A 202 3.32 20.79 6.70
N LEU A 203 3.10 22.00 6.19
CA LEU A 203 4.13 23.02 6.09
C LEU A 203 4.66 23.43 7.48
N ALA A 204 3.78 23.53 8.47
CA ALA A 204 4.15 23.90 9.83
C ALA A 204 4.92 22.78 10.55
N ASN A 205 4.39 21.55 10.55
CA ASN A 205 5.01 20.40 11.20
C ASN A 205 4.43 19.07 10.70
N ARG A 206 4.82 18.64 9.49
CA ARG A 206 4.35 17.37 8.91
C ARG A 206 4.52 16.16 9.83
N SER A 207 5.60 16.08 10.61
CA SER A 207 5.86 14.92 11.46
C SER A 207 4.84 14.80 12.59
N GLN A 208 4.50 15.91 13.24
CA GLN A 208 3.46 15.92 14.28
C GLN A 208 2.08 15.72 13.67
N PHE A 209 1.78 16.40 12.56
CA PHE A 209 0.53 16.20 11.83
C PHE A 209 0.30 14.71 11.46
N TYR A 210 1.37 14.01 11.06
CA TYR A 210 1.33 12.57 10.78
C TYR A 210 1.22 11.66 12.01
N LYS A 211 1.38 12.19 13.23
CA LYS A 211 0.95 11.49 14.46
C LYS A 211 -0.50 11.80 14.77
N ASP A 212 -0.94 13.05 14.59
CA ASP A 212 -2.26 13.52 14.97
C ASP A 212 -3.37 12.83 14.16
N VAL A 213 -3.19 12.70 12.85
CA VAL A 213 -4.17 12.06 11.95
C VAL A 213 -4.48 10.60 12.34
N PRO A 214 -3.49 9.69 12.46
CA PRO A 214 -3.76 8.31 12.88
C PRO A 214 -4.09 8.17 14.36
N SER A 215 -3.67 9.09 15.23
CA SER A 215 -4.05 9.07 16.65
C SER A 215 -5.49 9.52 16.89
N GLY A 216 -6.11 10.20 15.92
CA GLY A 216 -7.47 10.70 16.00
C GLY A 216 -8.38 10.11 14.93
N PRO A 217 -8.68 10.87 13.86
CA PRO A 217 -9.80 10.57 12.96
C PRO A 217 -9.59 9.34 12.05
N PHE A 218 -8.36 9.02 11.65
CA PHE A 218 -8.12 8.00 10.61
C PHE A 218 -8.60 6.60 11.03
N TYR A 219 -8.28 6.19 12.25
CA TYR A 219 -8.69 4.88 12.80
C TYR A 219 -9.88 5.00 13.77
N GLY A 220 -10.48 6.19 13.90
CA GLY A 220 -11.54 6.45 14.88
C GLY A 220 -11.05 6.38 16.33
N PHE A 221 -9.75 6.54 16.57
CA PHE A 221 -9.16 6.51 17.92
C PHE A 221 -9.56 7.73 18.78
N ASN A 222 -10.12 8.76 18.17
CA ASN A 222 -10.78 9.87 18.86
C ASN A 222 -12.22 9.56 19.32
N ARG A 223 -12.79 8.39 19.00
CA ARG A 223 -14.14 8.01 19.41
C ARG A 223 -14.17 7.51 20.86
N PRO A 224 -15.22 7.79 21.64
CA PRO A 224 -15.35 7.32 23.00
C PRO A 224 -15.24 5.80 23.11
N GLY A 225 -14.42 5.32 24.05
CA GLY A 225 -14.27 3.88 24.32
C GLY A 225 -13.37 3.12 23.34
N VAL A 226 -12.87 3.76 22.28
CA VAL A 226 -11.90 3.13 21.35
C VAL A 226 -10.50 3.23 21.93
N LYS A 227 -9.81 2.09 22.07
CA LYS A 227 -8.42 2.04 22.54
C LYS A 227 -7.46 2.23 21.36
N PRO A 228 -6.61 3.28 21.36
CA PRO A 228 -5.63 3.48 20.30
C PRO A 228 -4.58 2.36 20.22
N SER A 229 -4.13 2.05 19.02
CA SER A 229 -3.00 1.15 18.76
C SER A 229 -1.76 1.96 18.39
N GLN A 230 -0.77 1.98 19.28
CA GLN A 230 0.49 2.68 19.03
C GLN A 230 1.22 2.15 17.79
N GLY A 231 1.17 0.83 17.54
CA GLY A 231 1.77 0.22 16.35
C GLY A 231 1.15 0.70 15.04
N LEU A 232 -0.18 0.89 15.01
CA LEU A 232 -0.86 1.45 13.82
C LEU A 232 -0.51 2.93 13.64
N ILE A 233 -0.48 3.71 14.72
CA ILE A 233 -0.09 5.13 14.69
C ILE A 233 1.34 5.28 14.17
N ASP A 234 2.27 4.48 14.68
CA ASP A 234 3.68 4.54 14.30
C ASP A 234 3.92 4.04 12.89
N SER A 235 3.24 2.97 12.45
CA SER A 235 3.31 2.46 11.07
C SER A 235 2.78 3.49 10.06
N TRP A 236 1.63 4.10 10.35
CA TRP A 236 1.05 5.16 9.51
C TRP A 236 2.03 6.35 9.39
N TRP A 237 2.54 6.81 10.53
CA TRP A 237 3.52 7.91 10.58
C TRP A 237 4.80 7.57 9.83
N ALA A 238 5.33 6.35 10.00
CA ALA A 238 6.57 5.93 9.35
C ALA A 238 6.43 5.86 7.82
N GLN A 239 5.28 5.44 7.31
CA GLN A 239 4.99 5.49 5.87
C GLN A 239 4.90 6.93 5.37
N GLY A 240 4.17 7.80 6.07
CA GLY A 240 4.06 9.21 5.72
C GLY A 240 5.41 9.93 5.68
N MET A 241 6.29 9.64 6.64
CA MET A 241 7.61 10.26 6.73
C MET A 241 8.62 9.79 5.66
N GLN A 242 8.39 8.62 5.04
CA GLN A 242 9.15 8.18 3.86
C GLN A 242 8.76 8.98 2.60
N GLY A 243 7.54 9.51 2.56
CA GLY A 243 7.06 10.32 1.43
C GLY A 243 7.83 11.64 1.26
N GLY A 244 8.00 12.03 -0.01
CA GLY A 244 8.52 13.33 -0.38
C GLY A 244 7.55 14.43 0.06
N HIS A 245 8.05 15.41 0.81
CA HIS A 245 7.19 16.45 1.41
C HIS A 245 6.34 17.17 0.34
N LYS A 246 6.97 17.55 -0.79
CA LYS A 246 6.28 18.18 -1.92
C LYS A 246 5.19 17.28 -2.52
N ASN A 247 5.48 15.99 -2.68
CA ASN A 247 4.56 15.03 -3.28
C ASN A 247 3.33 14.81 -2.40
N THR A 248 3.54 14.63 -1.09
CA THR A 248 2.43 14.48 -0.15
C THR A 248 1.65 15.79 -0.01
N TYR A 249 2.29 16.95 -0.15
CA TYR A 249 1.62 18.25 -0.12
C TYR A 249 0.71 18.47 -1.33
N ASP A 250 1.23 18.30 -2.54
CA ASP A 250 0.46 18.45 -3.78
C ASP A 250 -0.67 17.42 -3.88
N SER A 251 -0.43 16.21 -3.35
CA SER A 251 -1.43 15.14 -3.34
C SER A 251 -2.71 15.54 -2.61
N ILE A 252 -2.66 16.49 -1.67
CA ILE A 252 -3.87 17.02 -1.01
C ILE A 252 -4.84 17.55 -2.05
N LYS A 253 -4.36 18.44 -2.91
CA LYS A 253 -5.16 18.95 -4.03
C LYS A 253 -5.58 17.82 -4.97
N ALA A 254 -4.66 16.90 -5.29
CA ALA A 254 -4.95 15.81 -6.22
C ALA A 254 -6.09 14.92 -5.74
N PHE A 255 -6.18 14.61 -4.44
CA PHE A 255 -7.25 13.76 -3.91
C PHE A 255 -8.54 14.52 -3.62
N SER A 256 -8.46 15.80 -3.23
CA SER A 256 -9.64 16.53 -2.76
C SER A 256 -10.35 17.31 -3.86
N GLU A 257 -9.61 17.86 -4.81
CA GLU A 257 -10.12 18.81 -5.81
C GLU A 257 -10.30 18.19 -7.20
N THR A 258 -9.85 16.94 -7.40
CA THR A 258 -10.08 16.22 -8.65
C THR A 258 -11.50 15.66 -8.68
N ASP A 259 -12.24 16.00 -9.74
CA ASP A 259 -13.56 15.43 -10.02
C ASP A 259 -13.41 14.15 -10.87
N PHE A 260 -13.90 13.03 -10.35
CA PHE A 260 -13.87 11.71 -10.97
C PHE A 260 -15.24 11.30 -11.54
N THR A 261 -16.24 12.19 -11.54
CA THR A 261 -17.61 11.89 -11.96
C THR A 261 -17.68 11.23 -13.34
N GLU A 262 -16.94 11.77 -14.31
CA GLU A 262 -16.90 11.22 -15.68
C GLU A 262 -16.07 9.93 -15.77
N ASP A 263 -15.11 9.73 -14.87
CA ASP A 263 -14.34 8.50 -14.81
C ASP A 263 -15.20 7.34 -14.29
N LEU A 264 -15.96 7.58 -13.22
CA LEU A 264 -16.86 6.60 -12.62
C LEU A 264 -17.93 6.09 -13.60
N LYS A 265 -18.48 6.98 -14.43
CA LYS A 265 -19.47 6.62 -15.47
C LYS A 265 -18.90 5.70 -16.56
N LYS A 266 -17.58 5.68 -16.75
CA LYS A 266 -16.89 4.83 -17.74
C LYS A 266 -16.55 3.45 -17.19
N ILE A 267 -16.69 3.20 -15.89
CA ILE A 267 -16.42 1.89 -15.30
C ILE A 267 -17.53 0.92 -15.72
N ASP A 268 -17.18 -0.05 -16.56
CA ASP A 268 -18.10 -1.03 -17.15
C ASP A 268 -17.91 -2.47 -16.60
N VAL A 269 -17.02 -2.65 -15.63
CA VAL A 269 -16.76 -3.92 -14.94
C VAL A 269 -17.44 -3.99 -13.57
N PRO A 270 -17.70 -5.20 -13.02
CA PRO A 270 -18.23 -5.36 -11.66
C PRO A 270 -17.39 -4.58 -10.65
N THR A 271 -18.07 -3.78 -9.83
CA THR A 271 -17.42 -2.91 -8.85
C THR A 271 -17.98 -3.14 -7.45
N LEU A 272 -17.11 -3.37 -6.49
CA LEU A 272 -17.45 -3.38 -5.07
C LEU A 272 -17.02 -2.04 -4.45
N ILE A 273 -17.91 -1.42 -3.69
CA ILE A 273 -17.62 -0.23 -2.90
C ILE A 273 -17.82 -0.61 -1.44
N ILE A 274 -16.78 -0.43 -0.62
CA ILE A 274 -16.86 -0.62 0.83
C ILE A 274 -16.53 0.71 1.50
N HIS A 275 -17.41 1.18 2.39
CA HIS A 275 -17.19 2.46 3.07
C HIS A 275 -17.66 2.38 4.53
N GLY A 276 -16.88 2.97 5.43
CA GLY A 276 -17.27 3.13 6.82
C GLY A 276 -18.35 4.19 6.98
N GLU A 277 -19.39 3.90 7.77
CA GLU A 277 -20.45 4.87 8.05
C GLU A 277 -19.94 6.07 8.85
N ASP A 278 -18.93 5.86 9.70
CA ASP A 278 -18.34 6.87 10.59
C ASP A 278 -16.95 7.34 10.10
N ASP A 279 -16.77 7.35 8.79
CA ASP A 279 -15.53 7.82 8.15
C ASP A 279 -15.37 9.34 8.34
N GLN A 280 -14.40 9.73 9.18
CA GLN A 280 -14.08 11.12 9.50
C GLN A 280 -13.10 11.79 8.53
N ILE A 281 -12.59 11.05 7.54
CA ILE A 281 -11.63 11.54 6.55
C ILE A 281 -12.33 11.77 5.21
N VAL A 282 -13.09 10.76 4.75
CA VAL A 282 -13.81 10.79 3.47
C VAL A 282 -15.31 10.58 3.75
N PRO A 283 -16.12 11.67 3.76
CA PRO A 283 -17.54 11.59 4.06
C PRO A 283 -18.29 10.66 3.09
N ILE A 284 -18.94 9.63 3.64
CA ILE A 284 -19.54 8.55 2.86
C ILE A 284 -20.58 9.01 1.82
N ASP A 285 -21.38 10.03 2.14
CA ASP A 285 -22.48 10.49 1.27
C ASP A 285 -21.96 11.18 0.01
N ALA A 286 -20.93 12.03 0.15
CA ALA A 286 -20.26 12.69 -0.96
C ALA A 286 -19.26 11.78 -1.69
N ALA A 287 -19.02 10.57 -1.17
CA ALA A 287 -18.04 9.64 -1.69
C ALA A 287 -18.66 8.27 -2.05
N GLY A 288 -18.60 7.29 -1.15
CA GLY A 288 -19.03 5.90 -1.41
C GLY A 288 -20.47 5.78 -1.94
N ARG A 289 -21.44 6.50 -1.36
CA ARG A 289 -22.84 6.47 -1.84
C ARG A 289 -22.99 7.17 -3.19
N ALA A 290 -22.35 8.32 -3.38
CA ALA A 290 -22.38 9.03 -4.66
C ALA A 290 -21.72 8.22 -5.78
N SER A 291 -20.60 7.54 -5.49
CA SER A 291 -19.91 6.64 -6.42
C SER A 291 -20.78 5.45 -6.83
N ALA A 292 -21.50 4.85 -5.86
CA ALA A 292 -22.42 3.74 -6.14
C ALA A 292 -23.55 4.14 -7.11
N ASN A 293 -24.03 5.39 -7.02
CA ASN A 293 -25.05 5.90 -7.93
C ASN A 293 -24.54 6.16 -9.35
N LEU A 294 -23.23 6.39 -9.52
CA LEU A 294 -22.61 6.69 -10.82
C LEU A 294 -22.13 5.44 -11.57
N ILE A 295 -21.68 4.42 -10.84
CA ILE A 295 -21.16 3.18 -11.42
C ILE A 295 -22.29 2.19 -11.62
N LYS A 296 -22.62 1.89 -12.88
CA LYS A 296 -23.78 1.05 -13.28
C LYS A 296 -23.78 -0.34 -12.63
N ASN A 297 -22.62 -0.98 -12.53
CA ASN A 297 -22.46 -2.36 -12.05
C ASN A 297 -21.81 -2.39 -10.65
N SER A 298 -22.22 -1.48 -9.76
CA SER A 298 -21.67 -1.40 -8.41
C SER A 298 -22.51 -2.12 -7.35
N LYS A 299 -21.83 -2.65 -6.34
CA LYS A 299 -22.41 -3.09 -5.07
C LYS A 299 -21.79 -2.26 -3.96
N LEU A 300 -22.61 -1.55 -3.19
CA LEU A 300 -22.18 -0.84 -1.99
C LEU A 300 -22.36 -1.72 -0.75
N ILE A 301 -21.32 -1.82 0.07
CA ILE A 301 -21.37 -2.37 1.43
C ILE A 301 -20.96 -1.25 2.39
N VAL A 302 -21.89 -0.84 3.25
CA VAL A 302 -21.62 0.12 4.32
C VAL A 302 -21.24 -0.66 5.58
N TYR A 303 -20.14 -0.28 6.24
CA TYR A 303 -19.74 -0.83 7.53
C TYR A 303 -20.21 0.10 8.65
N PRO A 304 -21.25 -0.28 9.43
CA PRO A 304 -21.79 0.58 10.47
C PRO A 304 -20.71 0.95 11.51
N GLY A 305 -20.61 2.23 11.83
CA GLY A 305 -19.63 2.77 12.79
C GLY A 305 -18.15 2.60 12.42
N ALA A 306 -17.80 2.06 11.25
CA ALA A 306 -16.40 1.85 10.89
C ALA A 306 -15.72 3.17 10.49
N PRO A 307 -14.41 3.33 10.83
CA PRO A 307 -13.64 4.52 10.50
C PRO A 307 -13.07 4.45 9.07
N HIS A 308 -12.28 5.46 8.69
CA HIS A 308 -11.59 5.49 7.41
C HIS A 308 -10.66 4.28 7.21
N GLY A 309 -9.76 4.02 8.18
CA GLY A 309 -8.80 2.92 8.21
C GLY A 309 -9.42 1.56 8.52
N LEU A 310 -10.52 1.22 7.84
CA LEU A 310 -11.26 -0.04 8.02
C LEU A 310 -10.49 -1.28 7.51
N THR A 311 -9.49 -1.08 6.64
CA THR A 311 -8.59 -2.15 6.17
C THR A 311 -7.75 -2.75 7.31
N ASP A 312 -7.52 -1.97 8.37
CA ASP A 312 -6.81 -2.39 9.59
C ASP A 312 -7.76 -2.69 10.74
N THR A 313 -8.69 -1.77 11.05
CA THR A 313 -9.57 -1.87 12.22
C THR A 313 -10.66 -2.92 12.07
N HIS A 314 -11.08 -3.18 10.84
CA HIS A 314 -12.11 -4.17 10.48
C HIS A 314 -11.54 -5.23 9.52
N LYS A 315 -10.24 -5.51 9.65
CA LYS A 315 -9.44 -6.35 8.75
C LYS A 315 -10.08 -7.67 8.40
N ASP A 316 -10.57 -8.43 9.37
CA ASP A 316 -11.15 -9.75 9.11
C ASP A 316 -12.43 -9.66 8.28
N LYS A 317 -13.29 -8.69 8.60
CA LYS A 317 -14.52 -8.44 7.84
C LYS A 317 -14.20 -7.96 6.42
N PHE A 318 -13.28 -7.00 6.30
CA PHE A 318 -12.82 -6.48 5.00
C PHE A 318 -12.20 -7.58 4.14
N ASN A 319 -11.34 -8.42 4.73
CA ASN A 319 -10.69 -9.54 4.04
C ASN A 319 -11.72 -10.56 3.53
N ALA A 320 -12.74 -10.88 4.33
CA ALA A 320 -13.80 -11.80 3.92
C ALA A 320 -14.62 -11.23 2.75
N ASP A 321 -15.04 -9.97 2.83
CA ASP A 321 -15.81 -9.31 1.77
C ASP A 321 -14.99 -9.15 0.48
N LEU A 322 -13.71 -8.80 0.59
CA LEU A 322 -12.77 -8.74 -0.52
C LEU A 322 -12.60 -10.11 -1.18
N LEU A 323 -12.30 -11.15 -0.40
CA LEU A 323 -12.03 -12.50 -0.92
C LEU A 323 -13.26 -13.07 -1.64
N ALA A 324 -14.44 -12.92 -1.03
CA ALA A 324 -15.69 -13.36 -1.63
C ALA A 324 -15.95 -12.67 -2.99
N PHE A 325 -15.66 -11.37 -3.09
CA PHE A 325 -15.84 -10.63 -4.34
C PHE A 325 -14.82 -11.01 -5.41
N ILE A 326 -13.55 -11.21 -5.07
CA ILE A 326 -12.53 -11.56 -6.09
C ILE A 326 -12.70 -12.98 -6.64
N GLN A 327 -13.26 -13.90 -5.83
CA GLN A 327 -13.52 -15.30 -6.22
C GLN A 327 -14.80 -15.50 -7.03
N SER A 328 -15.71 -14.53 -7.04
CA SER A 328 -17.02 -14.66 -7.71
C SER A 328 -16.98 -14.59 -9.24
#